data_AF-A0A7Y3K672-F1
#
_entry.id   AF-A0A7Y3K672-F1
#
_cell.length_a   1.000
_cell.length_b   1.000
_cell.length_c   1.000
_cell.angle_alpha   90.00
_cell.angle_beta   90.00
_cell.angle_gamma   90.00
#
_symmetry.space_group_name_H-M   'P 1'
#
loop_
_entity.id
_entity.type
_entity.pdbx_description
1 polymer ?
#
loop_
_entity_poly.entity_id
_entity_poly.type
_entity_poly.pdbx_seq_one_letter_code
_entity_poly.pdbx_strand_id
1 'polypeptide(L)'
;PIQHLLMAEMQLPEPLLVMTSGNLSDEPLVIDNADAVRRLGPLCDAILWHDRPIARCVDDSVLLDLGDQQPLLPIRRSRGLVPTAIPLVGIEGMAGLALGGELKNTVTVVTPSGAIVSQHLGDLRNPLAFDYFRRTIDDLCRLYQVQPQFIACDLHPLYVSTGYAATLARKYHAKLYPIQHHHAHAAAVLAEHGHADRALALIADGSGLGTDGGGWGGELLLVSPLKFTRLATLQPLRLPGGDIAAKEIRRSAVALLWQVFGDAGENHPLAHTIMPDPHLRQTLFLMMRRNWQCVTSSSMGRLFDALAVLLNLCTYNRYEAEAAMALEKAALEAMDGAPATDTLWQTCPNEDGIDTLNLAPLWRFLLQQQLRGTPAPTISALFHEHLAAAWDAVVAKHAQKSGVNVVALSGGVFANQVFAEALAQRLSRRGLRVLRHRLVPPNDGGLSLGQAFLAASLMAQPGPQNQTPKECALCV
;
A
#
# COMPACT_ATOMS: atom_id res chain seq x y z
N PRO A 1 -5.30 -31.15 -12.66
CA PRO A 1 -5.17 -32.63 -12.70
C PRO A 1 -4.19 -33.19 -11.67
N ILE A 2 -2.90 -32.79 -11.71
CA ILE A 2 -1.87 -33.36 -10.84
C ILE A 2 -2.16 -33.17 -9.35
N GLN A 3 -2.66 -32.00 -8.93
CA GLN A 3 -3.07 -31.73 -7.56
C GLN A 3 -4.19 -32.68 -7.09
N HIS A 4 -5.19 -32.98 -7.92
CA HIS A 4 -6.25 -33.95 -7.58
C HIS A 4 -5.71 -35.37 -7.40
N LEU A 5 -4.76 -35.79 -8.25
CA LEU A 5 -4.12 -37.11 -8.16
C LEU A 5 -3.30 -37.22 -6.87
N LEU A 6 -2.48 -36.20 -6.55
CA LEU A 6 -1.72 -36.17 -5.30
C LEU A 6 -2.64 -36.27 -4.09
N MET A 7 -3.73 -35.50 -4.07
CA MET A 7 -4.69 -35.51 -2.97
C MET A 7 -5.40 -36.86 -2.82
N ALA A 8 -5.70 -37.55 -3.93
CA ALA A 8 -6.30 -38.88 -3.90
C ALA A 8 -5.35 -39.96 -3.35
N GLU A 9 -4.06 -39.87 -3.69
CA GLU A 9 -3.05 -40.85 -3.25
C GLU A 9 -2.61 -40.68 -1.79
N MET A 10 -2.74 -39.49 -1.19
CA MET A 10 -2.28 -39.26 0.18
C MET A 10 -3.01 -40.09 1.24
N GLN A 11 -4.20 -40.65 0.95
CA GLN A 11 -4.98 -41.52 1.86
C GLN A 11 -5.13 -40.96 3.29
N LEU A 12 -5.07 -39.64 3.46
CA LEU A 12 -5.27 -38.97 4.75
C LEU A 12 -6.76 -38.64 4.94
N PRO A 13 -7.28 -38.66 6.19
CA PRO A 13 -8.65 -38.23 6.47
C PRO A 13 -8.91 -36.77 6.04
N GLU A 14 -7.89 -35.91 6.20
CA GLU A 14 -7.89 -34.51 5.79
C GLU A 14 -6.52 -34.18 5.18
N PRO A 15 -6.32 -34.45 3.87
CA PRO A 15 -5.05 -34.15 3.23
C PRO A 15 -4.85 -32.64 3.18
N LEU A 16 -3.80 -32.15 3.83
CA LEU A 16 -3.37 -30.76 3.77
C LEU A 16 -1.98 -30.69 3.13
N LEU A 17 -1.85 -29.87 2.11
CA LEU A 17 -0.58 -29.61 1.43
C LEU A 17 -0.25 -28.12 1.49
N VAL A 18 0.98 -27.82 1.91
CA VAL A 18 1.52 -26.45 1.81
C VAL A 18 1.96 -26.21 0.37
N MET A 19 1.30 -25.26 -0.29
CA MET A 19 1.61 -24.84 -1.66
C MET A 19 2.19 -23.42 -1.60
N THR A 20 3.52 -23.33 -1.55
CA THR A 20 4.25 -22.06 -1.57
C THR A 20 5.03 -21.91 -2.87
N SER A 21 5.45 -20.68 -3.16
CA SER A 21 6.22 -20.36 -4.35
C SER A 21 7.59 -21.05 -4.33
N GLY A 22 7.95 -21.72 -5.43
CA GLY A 22 9.21 -22.45 -5.59
C GLY A 22 10.35 -21.51 -5.97
N ASN A 23 10.84 -20.72 -5.01
CA ASN A 23 11.92 -19.75 -5.19
C ASN A 23 12.61 -19.44 -3.85
N LEU A 24 13.80 -18.84 -3.92
CA LEU A 24 14.40 -18.17 -2.77
C LEU A 24 13.63 -16.88 -2.47
N SER A 25 13.67 -16.43 -1.21
CA SER A 25 12.97 -15.20 -0.79
C SER A 25 13.26 -14.05 -1.74
N ASP A 26 12.21 -13.32 -2.11
CA ASP A 26 12.25 -12.12 -2.97
C ASP A 26 12.71 -12.36 -4.43
N GLU A 27 12.91 -13.61 -4.85
CA GLU A 27 13.18 -13.97 -6.25
C GLU A 27 11.89 -14.42 -6.98
N PRO A 28 11.79 -14.23 -8.31
CA PRO A 28 10.68 -14.77 -9.10
C PRO A 28 10.63 -16.31 -9.08
N LEU A 29 9.43 -16.88 -9.35
CA LEU A 29 9.25 -18.33 -9.49
C LEU A 29 10.20 -18.92 -10.53
N VAL A 30 10.73 -20.08 -10.21
CA VAL A 30 11.48 -20.90 -11.17
C VAL A 30 10.50 -21.56 -12.14
N ILE A 31 10.72 -21.38 -13.44
CA ILE A 31 9.87 -21.95 -14.51
C ILE A 31 10.60 -22.96 -15.40
N ASP A 32 11.94 -22.99 -15.32
CA ASP A 32 12.79 -23.91 -16.09
C ASP A 32 13.19 -25.12 -15.23
N ASN A 33 13.12 -26.32 -15.81
CA ASN A 33 13.39 -27.56 -15.09
C ASN A 33 14.85 -27.65 -14.62
N ALA A 34 15.83 -27.25 -15.45
CA ALA A 34 17.24 -27.30 -15.06
C ALA A 34 17.54 -26.27 -13.97
N ASP A 35 16.94 -25.08 -14.06
CA ASP A 35 17.02 -24.07 -13.02
C ASP A 35 16.39 -24.54 -11.70
N ALA A 36 15.29 -25.30 -11.77
CA ALA A 36 14.63 -25.87 -10.60
C ALA A 36 15.52 -26.88 -9.87
N VAL A 37 16.18 -27.81 -10.57
CA VAL A 37 17.17 -28.70 -9.92
C VAL A 37 18.26 -27.89 -9.24
N ARG A 38 18.82 -26.92 -9.97
CA ARG A 38 19.99 -26.17 -9.52
C ARG A 38 19.69 -25.31 -8.28
N ARG A 39 18.55 -24.62 -8.26
CA ARG A 39 18.19 -23.67 -7.20
C ARG A 39 17.39 -24.30 -6.07
N LEU A 40 16.45 -25.19 -6.40
CA LEU A 40 15.52 -25.77 -5.43
C LEU A 40 15.96 -27.17 -4.97
N GLY A 41 16.79 -27.88 -5.73
CA GLY A 41 17.31 -29.20 -5.34
C GLY A 41 17.93 -29.24 -3.93
N PRO A 42 18.73 -28.24 -3.50
CA PRO A 42 19.24 -28.19 -2.13
C PRO A 42 18.17 -27.96 -1.04
N LEU A 43 16.95 -27.55 -1.41
CA LEU A 43 15.85 -27.21 -0.50
C LEU A 43 14.74 -28.26 -0.47
N CYS A 44 14.77 -29.25 -1.37
CA CYS A 44 13.69 -30.20 -1.57
C CYS A 44 14.21 -31.65 -1.54
N ASP A 45 13.49 -32.55 -0.88
CA ASP A 45 13.79 -33.98 -0.90
C ASP A 45 13.54 -34.62 -2.28
N ALA A 46 12.58 -34.06 -3.03
CA ALA A 46 12.23 -34.49 -4.37
C ALA A 46 11.67 -33.34 -5.20
N ILE A 47 11.82 -33.43 -6.52
CA ILE A 47 11.23 -32.49 -7.49
C ILE A 47 10.32 -33.27 -8.44
N LEU A 48 9.07 -32.83 -8.53
CA LEU A 48 8.09 -33.34 -9.50
C LEU A 48 7.88 -32.29 -10.59
N TRP A 49 8.23 -32.62 -11.84
CA TRP A 49 8.11 -31.72 -13.00
C TRP A 49 7.47 -32.41 -14.21
N HIS A 50 7.35 -31.68 -15.31
CA HIS A 50 6.86 -32.20 -16.59
C HIS A 50 7.62 -31.61 -17.78
N ASP A 51 7.42 -32.21 -18.95
CA ASP A 51 8.03 -31.83 -20.23
C ASP A 51 7.29 -30.70 -20.96
N ARG A 52 6.16 -30.21 -20.44
CA ARG A 52 5.47 -29.02 -20.96
C ARG A 52 6.14 -27.73 -20.45
N PRO A 53 6.84 -26.94 -21.27
CA PRO A 53 7.52 -25.74 -20.78
C PRO A 53 6.53 -24.69 -20.27
N ILE A 54 6.90 -23.99 -19.20
CA ILE A 54 6.15 -22.84 -18.68
C ILE A 54 6.72 -21.58 -19.35
N ALA A 55 5.92 -20.95 -20.23
CA ALA A 55 6.38 -19.78 -20.96
C ALA A 55 6.46 -18.51 -20.11
N ARG A 56 5.60 -18.39 -19.08
CA ARG A 56 5.50 -17.21 -18.21
C ARG A 56 5.28 -17.62 -16.77
N CYS A 57 6.02 -16.99 -15.87
CA CYS A 57 5.86 -17.13 -14.44
C CYS A 57 4.56 -16.46 -13.99
N VAL A 58 3.69 -17.16 -13.28
CA VAL A 58 2.48 -16.56 -12.73
C VAL A 58 2.27 -17.11 -11.34
N ASP A 59 2.41 -16.24 -10.34
CA ASP A 59 2.09 -16.55 -8.96
C ASP A 59 0.59 -16.86 -8.77
N ASP A 60 0.32 -17.59 -7.70
CA ASP A 60 -1.04 -17.83 -7.24
C ASP A 60 -1.68 -16.50 -6.80
N SER A 61 -2.91 -16.24 -7.27
CA SER A 61 -3.69 -15.12 -6.75
C SER A 61 -4.05 -15.37 -5.29
N VAL A 62 -4.02 -14.30 -4.49
CA VAL A 62 -4.45 -14.31 -3.09
C VAL A 62 -5.61 -13.35 -2.96
N LEU A 63 -6.76 -13.88 -2.56
CA LEU A 63 -8.00 -13.13 -2.38
C LEU A 63 -8.42 -13.24 -0.92
N LEU A 64 -8.91 -12.14 -0.34
CA LEU A 64 -9.58 -12.14 0.96
C LEU A 64 -11.09 -12.25 0.73
N ASP A 65 -11.71 -13.16 1.47
CA ASP A 65 -13.16 -13.22 1.62
C ASP A 65 -13.58 -12.18 2.66
N LEU A 66 -14.48 -11.28 2.27
CA LEU A 66 -14.99 -10.20 3.11
C LEU A 66 -16.36 -10.53 3.73
N GLY A 67 -16.80 -11.79 3.63
CA GLY A 67 -18.10 -12.23 4.12
C GLY A 67 -19.25 -11.92 3.16
N ASP A 68 -20.48 -12.14 3.64
CA ASP A 68 -21.67 -12.23 2.80
C ASP A 68 -21.92 -10.97 1.94
N GLN A 69 -22.12 -11.21 0.65
CA GLN A 69 -22.46 -10.22 -0.40
C GLN A 69 -21.40 -9.16 -0.72
N GLN A 70 -20.18 -9.28 -0.21
CA GLN A 70 -19.05 -8.45 -0.64
C GLN A 70 -18.22 -9.15 -1.73
N PRO A 71 -17.67 -8.41 -2.71
CA PRO A 71 -16.75 -9.00 -3.67
C PRO A 71 -15.46 -9.44 -2.95
N LEU A 72 -14.88 -10.55 -3.41
CA LEU A 72 -13.55 -10.98 -2.97
C LEU A 72 -12.53 -9.86 -3.22
N LEU A 73 -11.73 -9.54 -2.21
CA LEU A 73 -10.71 -8.49 -2.30
C LEU A 73 -9.38 -9.10 -2.75
N PRO A 74 -8.83 -8.74 -3.91
CA PRO A 74 -7.49 -9.16 -4.27
C PRO A 74 -6.47 -8.55 -3.33
N ILE A 75 -5.55 -9.37 -2.81
CA ILE A 75 -4.31 -8.92 -2.15
C ILE A 75 -3.12 -9.14 -3.09
N ARG A 76 -3.19 -10.20 -3.90
CA ARG A 76 -2.31 -10.45 -5.04
C ARG A 76 -3.16 -10.86 -6.25
N ARG A 77 -3.17 -10.03 -7.30
CA ARG A 77 -3.84 -10.32 -8.59
C ARG A 77 -2.85 -11.02 -9.53
N SER A 78 -3.02 -12.31 -9.79
CA SER A 78 -2.13 -13.09 -10.67
C SER A 78 -2.89 -14.25 -11.34
N ARG A 79 -2.57 -15.53 -11.05
CA ARG A 79 -3.18 -16.70 -11.70
C ARG A 79 -4.71 -16.69 -11.60
N GLY A 80 -5.39 -16.95 -12.71
CA GLY A 80 -6.85 -17.01 -12.79
C GLY A 80 -7.56 -15.66 -12.94
N LEU A 81 -6.87 -14.54 -12.71
CA LEU A 81 -7.41 -13.19 -12.92
C LEU A 81 -6.74 -12.48 -14.11
N VAL A 82 -5.42 -12.59 -14.22
CA VAL A 82 -4.64 -12.04 -15.32
C VAL A 82 -4.73 -12.97 -16.54
N PRO A 83 -4.88 -12.46 -17.78
CA PRO A 83 -4.80 -11.06 -18.19
C PRO A 83 -6.19 -10.44 -18.50
N THR A 84 -7.19 -10.66 -17.66
CA THR A 84 -8.52 -10.06 -17.86
C THR A 84 -8.42 -8.54 -17.84
N ALA A 85 -8.95 -7.90 -18.89
CA ALA A 85 -8.91 -6.46 -19.05
C ALA A 85 -9.83 -5.73 -18.06
N ILE A 86 -9.40 -4.56 -17.63
CA ILE A 86 -10.18 -3.62 -16.81
C ILE A 86 -10.63 -2.48 -17.72
N PRO A 87 -11.94 -2.26 -17.92
CA PRO A 87 -12.43 -1.12 -18.69
C PRO A 87 -11.98 0.20 -18.07
N LEU A 88 -11.51 1.13 -18.90
CA LEU A 88 -11.16 2.48 -18.47
C LEU A 88 -12.12 3.47 -19.11
N VAL A 89 -13.05 4.00 -18.32
CA VAL A 89 -14.09 4.93 -18.79
C VAL A 89 -13.47 6.30 -19.07
N GLY A 90 -13.75 6.87 -20.24
CA GLY A 90 -13.40 8.25 -20.60
C GLY A 90 -11.99 8.45 -21.18
N ILE A 91 -11.26 7.36 -21.42
CA ILE A 91 -9.92 7.36 -22.06
C ILE A 91 -9.83 6.26 -23.13
N GLU A 92 -10.95 5.96 -23.77
CA GLU A 92 -11.05 5.00 -24.87
C GLU A 92 -10.12 5.39 -26.03
N GLY A 93 -9.53 4.40 -26.70
CA GLY A 93 -8.62 4.64 -27.81
C GLY A 93 -7.18 5.00 -27.43
N MET A 94 -6.87 5.20 -26.15
CA MET A 94 -5.51 5.46 -25.68
C MET A 94 -4.64 4.20 -25.72
N ALA A 95 -3.33 4.40 -25.87
CA ALA A 95 -2.33 3.35 -25.81
C ALA A 95 -1.15 3.80 -24.94
N GLY A 96 -0.75 3.01 -23.96
CA GLY A 96 0.24 3.45 -22.99
C GLY A 96 0.75 2.35 -22.07
N LEU A 97 1.71 2.71 -21.23
CA LEU A 97 2.31 1.79 -20.27
C LEU A 97 2.50 2.50 -18.93
N ALA A 98 2.11 1.86 -17.84
CA ALA A 98 2.40 2.30 -16.48
C ALA A 98 3.23 1.27 -15.73
N LEU A 99 4.24 1.73 -15.00
CA LEU A 99 5.30 0.86 -14.45
C LEU A 99 5.08 0.45 -12.99
N GLY A 100 4.10 1.02 -12.30
CA GLY A 100 3.82 0.71 -10.90
C GLY A 100 4.82 1.32 -9.92
N GLY A 101 4.86 0.77 -8.71
CA GLY A 101 5.80 1.12 -7.64
C GLY A 101 7.05 0.25 -7.68
N GLU A 102 7.73 0.09 -6.54
CA GLU A 102 8.90 -0.80 -6.41
C GLU A 102 8.55 -2.14 -5.74
N LEU A 103 7.70 -2.08 -4.71
CA LEU A 103 7.20 -3.25 -3.98
C LEU A 103 5.92 -3.77 -4.60
N LYS A 104 5.70 -5.08 -4.46
CA LYS A 104 4.55 -5.82 -5.01
C LYS A 104 4.19 -5.43 -6.45
N ASN A 105 5.21 -5.16 -7.26
CA ASN A 105 5.06 -4.45 -8.52
C ASN A 105 4.12 -5.17 -9.49
N THR A 106 3.36 -4.36 -10.24
CA THR A 106 2.67 -4.76 -11.46
C THR A 106 2.90 -3.67 -12.51
N VAL A 107 2.82 -4.04 -13.79
CA VAL A 107 2.75 -3.08 -14.90
C VAL A 107 1.37 -3.09 -15.52
N THR A 108 0.93 -1.95 -16.04
CA THR A 108 -0.36 -1.85 -16.76
C THR A 108 -0.11 -1.41 -18.19
N VAL A 109 -0.51 -2.25 -19.14
CA VAL A 109 -0.56 -1.90 -20.56
C VAL A 109 -1.95 -1.38 -20.88
N VAL A 110 -2.04 -0.14 -21.36
CA VAL A 110 -3.29 0.45 -21.84
C VAL A 110 -3.44 0.14 -23.32
N THR A 111 -4.59 -0.44 -23.65
CA THR A 111 -5.06 -0.73 -25.01
C THR A 111 -6.26 0.16 -25.32
N PRO A 112 -6.63 0.32 -26.60
CA PRO A 112 -7.85 1.04 -26.98
C PRO A 112 -9.13 0.55 -26.29
N SER A 113 -9.16 -0.72 -25.85
CA SER A 113 -10.28 -1.38 -25.19
C SER A 113 -10.22 -1.41 -23.66
N GLY A 114 -9.15 -0.92 -23.03
CA GLY A 114 -8.99 -0.92 -21.57
C GLY A 114 -7.56 -1.24 -21.10
N ALA A 115 -7.40 -1.47 -19.80
CA ALA A 115 -6.12 -1.77 -19.15
C ALA A 115 -5.90 -3.26 -18.92
N ILE A 116 -4.72 -3.74 -19.28
CA ILE A 116 -4.20 -5.06 -18.91
C ILE A 116 -3.17 -4.89 -17.80
N VAL A 117 -3.57 -5.17 -16.57
CA VAL A 117 -2.65 -5.24 -15.42
C VAL A 117 -1.93 -6.60 -15.45
N SER A 118 -0.60 -6.59 -15.34
CA SER A 118 0.21 -7.80 -15.31
C SER A 118 -0.06 -8.64 -14.06
N GLN A 119 0.48 -9.86 -14.08
CA GLN A 119 0.73 -10.65 -12.88
C GLN A 119 1.67 -9.89 -11.92
N HIS A 120 1.72 -10.36 -10.68
CA HIS A 120 2.66 -9.87 -9.67
C HIS A 120 4.10 -10.10 -10.12
N LEU A 121 4.94 -9.08 -9.97
CA LEU A 121 6.35 -9.09 -10.37
C LEU A 121 7.31 -9.04 -9.17
N GLY A 122 6.79 -8.88 -7.95
CA GLY A 122 7.56 -8.90 -6.71
C GLY A 122 8.24 -7.57 -6.38
N ASP A 123 9.41 -7.66 -5.75
CA ASP A 123 10.24 -6.52 -5.35
C ASP A 123 11.30 -6.24 -6.41
N LEU A 124 11.20 -5.09 -7.08
CA LEU A 124 12.09 -4.76 -8.19
C LEU A 124 13.54 -4.47 -7.78
N ARG A 125 13.85 -4.37 -6.49
CA ARG A 125 15.24 -4.26 -6.01
C ARG A 125 16.03 -5.55 -6.22
N ASN A 126 15.33 -6.68 -6.37
CA ASN A 126 15.94 -7.93 -6.77
C ASN A 126 16.27 -7.91 -8.28
N PRO A 127 17.54 -8.13 -8.69
CA PRO A 127 17.91 -8.10 -10.11
C PRO A 127 17.12 -9.08 -10.99
N LEU A 128 16.80 -10.28 -10.49
CA LEU A 128 16.00 -11.27 -11.21
C LEU A 128 14.56 -10.79 -11.41
N ALA A 129 13.98 -10.13 -10.39
CA ALA A 129 12.66 -9.52 -10.49
C ALA A 129 12.65 -8.36 -11.49
N PHE A 130 13.70 -7.52 -11.50
CA PHE A 130 13.84 -6.44 -12.48
C PHE A 130 13.97 -6.96 -13.91
N ASP A 131 14.76 -8.01 -14.15
CA ASP A 131 14.86 -8.65 -15.47
C ASP A 131 13.53 -9.30 -15.88
N TYR A 132 12.79 -9.86 -14.92
CA TYR A 132 11.46 -10.40 -15.17
C TYR A 132 10.44 -9.30 -15.52
N PHE A 133 10.49 -8.18 -14.82
CA PHE A 133 9.69 -6.98 -15.09
C PHE A 133 9.93 -6.45 -16.50
N ARG A 134 11.19 -6.29 -16.92
CA ARG A 134 11.55 -5.84 -18.28
C ARG A 134 11.01 -6.77 -19.36
N ARG A 135 11.18 -8.09 -19.19
CA ARG A 135 10.64 -9.10 -20.09
C ARG A 135 9.11 -9.06 -20.16
N THR A 136 8.45 -8.89 -19.02
CA THR A 136 6.98 -8.79 -18.94
C THR A 136 6.45 -7.59 -19.73
N ILE A 137 7.11 -6.43 -19.63
CA ILE A 137 6.75 -5.24 -20.41
C ILE A 137 6.83 -5.53 -21.91
N ASP A 138 7.98 -6.04 -22.37
CA ASP A 138 8.19 -6.33 -23.79
C ASP A 138 7.20 -7.39 -24.32
N ASP A 139 6.93 -8.42 -23.52
CA ASP A 139 5.97 -9.48 -23.84
C ASP A 139 4.54 -8.96 -23.94
N LEU A 140 4.07 -8.16 -22.97
CA LEU A 140 2.71 -7.64 -22.97
C LEU A 140 2.51 -6.62 -24.09
N CYS A 141 3.46 -5.70 -24.31
CA CYS A 141 3.39 -4.78 -25.45
C CYS A 141 3.35 -5.51 -26.79
N ARG A 142 4.15 -6.58 -26.95
CA ARG A 142 4.13 -7.41 -28.17
C ARG A 142 2.82 -8.18 -28.32
N LEU A 143 2.34 -8.83 -27.25
CA LEU A 143 1.14 -9.67 -27.25
C LEU A 143 -0.11 -8.85 -27.61
N TYR A 144 -0.24 -7.65 -27.04
CA TYR A 144 -1.37 -6.76 -27.28
C TYR A 144 -1.12 -5.75 -28.41
N GLN A 145 0.01 -5.88 -29.11
CA GLN A 145 0.42 -4.99 -30.22
C GLN A 145 0.35 -3.50 -29.86
N VAL A 146 0.71 -3.16 -28.63
CA VAL A 146 0.68 -1.79 -28.12
C VAL A 146 2.01 -1.10 -28.41
N GLN A 147 1.93 0.05 -29.06
CA GLN A 147 3.00 1.06 -29.10
C GLN A 147 2.61 2.15 -28.10
N PRO A 148 3.20 2.18 -26.89
CA PRO A 148 2.82 3.16 -25.87
C PRO A 148 3.01 4.58 -26.37
N GLN A 149 1.98 5.41 -26.25
CA GLN A 149 2.05 6.86 -26.54
C GLN A 149 2.50 7.64 -25.30
N PHE A 150 2.29 7.05 -24.12
CA PHE A 150 2.77 7.55 -22.85
C PHE A 150 3.39 6.43 -22.01
N ILE A 151 4.34 6.81 -21.14
CA ILE A 151 4.90 6.00 -20.08
C ILE A 151 4.57 6.69 -18.75
N ALA A 152 3.96 5.98 -17.81
CA ALA A 152 3.71 6.47 -16.46
C ALA A 152 4.60 5.75 -15.45
N CYS A 153 5.14 6.48 -14.49
CA CYS A 153 5.93 5.93 -13.39
C CYS A 153 5.60 6.65 -12.09
N ASP A 154 6.07 6.10 -10.97
CA ASP A 154 5.98 6.79 -9.68
C ASP A 154 6.80 8.10 -9.71
N LEU A 155 6.41 9.06 -8.87
CA LEU A 155 7.15 10.30 -8.66
C LEU A 155 8.49 10.05 -7.93
N HIS A 156 8.63 8.93 -7.23
CA HIS A 156 9.85 8.60 -6.50
C HIS A 156 11.07 8.48 -7.44
N PRO A 157 12.08 9.36 -7.33
CA PRO A 157 13.17 9.43 -8.29
C PRO A 157 14.15 8.25 -8.19
N LEU A 158 14.25 7.62 -7.02
CA LEU A 158 15.18 6.51 -6.77
C LEU A 158 14.61 5.13 -7.08
N TYR A 159 13.33 5.01 -7.44
CA TYR A 159 12.79 3.68 -7.80
C TYR A 159 13.42 3.19 -9.10
N VAL A 160 13.78 1.91 -9.12
CA VAL A 160 14.35 1.28 -10.33
C VAL A 160 13.36 1.30 -11.50
N SER A 161 12.04 1.25 -11.24
CA SER A 161 10.99 1.42 -12.24
C SER A 161 10.99 2.83 -12.83
N THR A 162 11.14 3.86 -12.01
CA THR A 162 11.29 5.27 -12.44
C THR A 162 12.55 5.46 -13.29
N GLY A 163 13.69 4.92 -12.84
CA GLY A 163 14.94 4.96 -13.62
C GLY A 163 14.80 4.29 -15.00
N TYR A 164 14.04 3.20 -15.09
CA TYR A 164 13.77 2.52 -16.35
C TYR A 164 12.78 3.26 -17.27
N ALA A 165 11.88 4.06 -16.69
CA ALA A 165 10.83 4.77 -17.43
C ALA A 165 11.39 5.69 -18.54
N ALA A 166 12.48 6.40 -18.26
CA ALA A 166 13.15 7.26 -19.25
C ALA A 166 13.74 6.47 -20.43
N THR A 167 14.15 5.23 -20.21
CA THR A 167 14.63 4.34 -21.29
C THR A 167 13.47 3.90 -22.17
N LEU A 168 12.33 3.55 -21.58
CA LEU A 168 11.12 3.18 -22.32
C LEU A 168 10.52 4.37 -23.10
N ALA A 169 10.49 5.56 -22.49
CA ALA A 169 10.00 6.77 -23.13
C ALA A 169 10.81 7.09 -24.40
N ARG A 170 12.14 6.93 -24.36
CA ARG A 170 13.00 7.05 -25.54
C ARG A 170 12.77 5.94 -26.56
N LYS A 171 12.65 4.68 -26.11
CA LYS A 171 12.42 3.51 -26.98
C LYS A 171 11.14 3.65 -27.81
N TYR A 172 10.06 4.15 -27.20
CA TYR A 172 8.74 4.24 -27.84
C TYR A 172 8.39 5.64 -28.36
N HIS A 173 9.30 6.63 -28.22
CA HIS A 173 9.00 8.04 -28.49
C HIS A 173 7.74 8.54 -27.76
N ALA A 174 7.56 8.04 -26.53
CA ALA A 174 6.38 8.23 -25.71
C ALA A 174 6.60 9.35 -24.70
N LYS A 175 5.52 10.06 -24.33
CA LYS A 175 5.58 11.09 -23.30
C LYS A 175 5.68 10.46 -21.91
N LEU A 176 6.64 10.89 -21.10
CA LEU A 176 6.81 10.42 -19.72
C LEU A 176 5.95 11.23 -18.75
N TYR A 177 5.21 10.54 -17.88
CA TYR A 177 4.36 11.11 -16.85
C TYR A 177 4.76 10.56 -15.46
N PRO A 178 5.46 11.36 -14.64
CA PRO A 178 5.63 11.08 -13.23
C PRO A 178 4.31 11.29 -12.49
N ILE A 179 3.82 10.27 -11.78
CA ILE A 179 2.54 10.29 -11.08
C ILE A 179 2.78 10.12 -9.59
N GLN A 180 2.15 10.97 -8.78
CA GLN A 180 2.27 10.88 -7.32
C GLN A 180 1.61 9.60 -6.78
N HIS A 181 2.33 8.90 -5.90
CA HIS A 181 1.98 7.58 -5.38
C HIS A 181 0.55 7.49 -4.79
N HIS A 182 0.16 8.42 -3.92
CA HIS A 182 -1.15 8.39 -3.26
C HIS A 182 -2.28 8.79 -4.22
N HIS A 183 -2.00 9.67 -5.18
CA HIS A 183 -2.93 10.00 -6.27
C HIS A 183 -3.15 8.78 -7.18
N ALA A 184 -2.10 7.99 -7.45
CA ALA A 184 -2.23 6.72 -8.16
C ALA A 184 -3.07 5.69 -7.36
N HIS A 185 -2.88 5.56 -6.04
CA HIS A 185 -3.76 4.72 -5.22
C HIS A 185 -5.23 5.16 -5.29
N ALA A 186 -5.50 6.47 -5.22
CA ALA A 186 -6.84 7.00 -5.36
C ALA A 186 -7.42 6.68 -6.75
N ALA A 187 -6.64 6.94 -7.80
CA ALA A 187 -7.04 6.71 -9.18
C ALA A 187 -7.29 5.23 -9.49
N ALA A 188 -6.55 4.31 -8.88
CA ALA A 188 -6.72 2.88 -9.10
C ALA A 188 -8.14 2.41 -8.73
N VAL A 189 -8.62 2.75 -7.52
CA VAL A 189 -9.99 2.41 -7.09
C VAL A 189 -11.05 3.18 -7.88
N LEU A 190 -10.80 4.44 -8.21
CA LEU A 190 -11.76 5.21 -9.01
C LEU A 190 -11.90 4.64 -10.43
N ALA A 191 -10.80 4.23 -11.06
CA ALA A 191 -10.76 3.67 -12.40
C ALA A 191 -11.54 2.36 -12.52
N GLU A 192 -11.35 1.41 -11.59
CA GLU A 192 -12.09 0.13 -11.63
C GLU A 192 -13.60 0.26 -11.32
N HIS A 193 -14.01 1.41 -10.77
CA HIS A 193 -15.41 1.78 -10.57
C HIS A 193 -15.97 2.66 -11.70
N GLY A 194 -15.15 3.03 -12.69
CA GLY A 194 -15.55 3.93 -13.77
C GLY A 194 -15.90 5.35 -13.29
N HIS A 195 -15.36 5.78 -12.13
CA HIS A 195 -15.63 7.10 -11.55
C HIS A 195 -14.56 8.10 -11.97
N ALA A 196 -14.84 8.91 -13.00
CA ALA A 196 -13.92 9.93 -13.50
C ALA A 196 -14.12 11.32 -12.87
N ASP A 197 -15.14 11.51 -12.05
CA ASP A 197 -15.43 12.79 -11.39
C ASP A 197 -14.58 13.02 -10.14
N ARG A 198 -14.72 14.22 -9.56
CA ARG A 198 -14.08 14.54 -8.28
C ARG A 198 -14.53 13.56 -7.19
N ALA A 199 -13.58 13.13 -6.36
CA ALA A 199 -13.82 12.29 -5.21
C ALA A 199 -12.93 12.73 -4.04
N LEU A 200 -13.36 12.42 -2.82
CA LEU A 200 -12.45 12.36 -1.69
C LEU A 200 -11.77 11.00 -1.69
N ALA A 201 -10.48 10.95 -1.36
CA ALA A 201 -9.73 9.71 -1.28
C ALA A 201 -8.95 9.68 0.02
N LEU A 202 -9.28 8.75 0.91
CA LEU A 202 -8.47 8.45 2.08
C LEU A 202 -7.46 7.37 1.69
N ILE A 203 -6.18 7.75 1.71
CA ILE A 203 -5.07 6.87 1.37
C ILE A 203 -4.31 6.50 2.64
N ALA A 204 -4.39 5.23 3.01
CA ALA A 204 -3.78 4.67 4.21
C ALA A 204 -2.78 3.58 3.83
N ASP A 205 -1.50 3.88 3.97
CA ASP A 205 -0.42 3.04 3.46
C ASP A 205 0.81 3.01 4.38
N GLY A 206 1.78 2.13 4.05
CA GLY A 206 3.06 2.02 4.72
C GLY A 206 4.02 3.16 4.39
N SER A 207 4.18 3.54 3.12
CA SER A 207 5.06 4.64 2.73
C SER A 207 4.90 4.96 1.25
N GLY A 208 4.69 6.22 0.93
CA GLY A 208 4.91 6.75 -0.42
C GLY A 208 5.48 8.15 -0.36
N LEU A 209 6.29 8.51 -1.36
CA LEU A 209 6.91 9.84 -1.39
C LEU A 209 5.86 10.94 -1.52
N GLY A 210 5.83 11.81 -0.53
CA GLY A 210 5.05 13.03 -0.51
C GLY A 210 5.64 14.09 -1.44
N THR A 211 4.81 15.00 -1.91
CA THR A 211 5.27 16.16 -2.70
C THR A 211 6.13 17.13 -1.89
N ASP A 212 6.10 17.02 -0.57
CA ASP A 212 6.92 17.73 0.41
C ASP A 212 8.22 16.98 0.77
N GLY A 213 8.49 15.84 0.13
CA GLY A 213 9.64 14.97 0.43
C GLY A 213 9.47 14.09 1.67
N GLY A 214 8.33 14.19 2.38
CA GLY A 214 8.00 13.33 3.52
C GLY A 214 7.48 11.96 3.13
N GLY A 215 7.46 11.01 4.07
CA GLY A 215 6.85 9.69 3.88
C GLY A 215 5.35 9.74 4.16
N TRP A 216 4.53 9.89 3.13
CA TRP A 216 3.07 9.88 3.26
C TRP A 216 2.54 8.45 3.49
N GLY A 217 1.35 8.36 4.07
CA GLY A 217 0.63 7.07 4.22
C GLY A 217 -0.62 7.16 5.10
N GLY A 218 -1.18 8.36 5.27
CA GLY A 218 -2.36 8.62 6.08
C GLY A 218 -2.96 9.96 5.66
N GLU A 219 -3.39 10.03 4.40
CA GLU A 219 -3.74 11.28 3.72
C GLU A 219 -5.19 11.29 3.25
N LEU A 220 -5.90 12.38 3.50
CA LEU A 220 -7.15 12.68 2.82
C LEU A 220 -6.87 13.63 1.67
N LEU A 221 -7.18 13.19 0.46
CA LEU A 221 -7.01 13.93 -0.78
C LEU A 221 -8.37 14.28 -1.38
N LEU A 222 -8.49 15.47 -1.97
CA LEU A 222 -9.50 15.76 -2.97
C LEU A 222 -8.88 15.50 -4.34
N VAL A 223 -9.39 14.52 -5.07
CA VAL A 223 -8.79 14.06 -6.32
C VAL A 223 -9.72 14.27 -7.51
N SER A 224 -9.12 14.49 -8.68
CA SER A 224 -9.71 14.29 -9.99
C SER A 224 -8.69 13.57 -10.88
N PRO A 225 -9.04 13.18 -12.13
CA PRO A 225 -8.08 12.57 -13.04
C PRO A 225 -6.89 13.47 -13.42
N LEU A 226 -6.98 14.77 -13.14
CA LEU A 226 -5.99 15.77 -13.60
C LEU A 226 -5.12 16.32 -12.48
N LYS A 227 -5.62 16.32 -11.25
CA LYS A 227 -4.93 16.91 -10.10
C LYS A 227 -5.45 16.33 -8.80
N PHE A 228 -4.69 16.57 -7.74
CA PHE A 228 -5.14 16.32 -6.38
C PHE A 228 -4.83 17.52 -5.49
N THR A 229 -5.49 17.58 -4.34
CA THR A 229 -5.21 18.55 -3.27
C THR A 229 -5.23 17.81 -1.95
N ARG A 230 -4.16 17.94 -1.18
CA ARG A 230 -4.06 17.38 0.17
C ARG A 230 -4.96 18.21 1.11
N LEU A 231 -5.91 17.55 1.76
CA LEU A 231 -6.91 18.19 2.62
C LEU A 231 -6.64 17.94 4.10
N ALA A 232 -6.27 16.70 4.43
CA ALA A 232 -5.90 16.33 5.79
C ALA A 232 -4.79 15.28 5.79
N THR A 233 -4.06 15.19 6.91
CA THR A 233 -2.97 14.23 7.14
C THR A 233 -3.02 13.71 8.58
N LEU A 234 -2.53 12.50 8.83
CA LEU A 234 -2.11 12.12 10.19
C LEU A 234 -1.02 13.07 10.68
N GLN A 235 -1.03 13.35 11.99
CA GLN A 235 0.07 14.04 12.66
C GLN A 235 1.39 13.30 12.38
N PRO A 236 2.33 13.89 11.63
CA PRO A 236 3.53 13.18 11.23
C PRO A 236 4.39 12.77 12.44
N LEU A 237 4.90 11.55 12.39
CA LEU A 237 5.94 11.04 13.27
C LEU A 237 7.31 11.44 12.75
N ARG A 238 8.25 11.69 13.67
CA ARG A 238 9.68 11.74 13.35
C ARG A 238 10.24 10.34 13.50
N LEU A 239 10.42 9.63 12.38
CA LEU A 239 10.86 8.23 12.38
C LEU A 239 12.39 8.15 12.27
N PRO A 240 13.09 7.65 13.30
CA PRO A 240 14.55 7.54 13.26
C PRO A 240 14.99 6.33 12.43
N GLY A 241 15.87 6.55 11.44
CA GLY A 241 16.53 5.48 10.67
C GLY A 241 15.91 5.11 9.32
N GLY A 242 14.99 5.93 8.79
CA GLY A 242 14.44 5.75 7.43
C GLY A 242 13.82 4.37 7.21
N ASP A 243 14.19 3.70 6.12
CA ASP A 243 13.66 2.38 5.71
C ASP A 243 13.83 1.29 6.77
N ILE A 244 14.82 1.41 7.66
CA ILE A 244 15.03 0.45 8.75
C ILE A 244 13.80 0.41 9.67
N ALA A 245 13.07 1.53 9.83
CA ALA A 245 11.88 1.61 10.68
C ALA A 245 10.71 0.72 10.20
N ALA A 246 10.68 0.33 8.92
CA ALA A 246 9.66 -0.58 8.39
C ALA A 246 9.89 -2.06 8.82
N LYS A 247 11.15 -2.43 9.09
CA LYS A 247 11.53 -3.78 9.58
C LYS A 247 11.73 -3.79 11.09
N GLU A 248 12.55 -2.87 11.60
CA GLU A 248 12.80 -2.66 13.04
C GLU A 248 11.71 -1.77 13.65
N ILE A 249 10.49 -2.28 13.67
CA ILE A 249 9.26 -1.56 14.04
C ILE A 249 9.25 -0.96 15.45
N ARG A 250 10.16 -1.37 16.33
CA ARG A 250 10.40 -0.72 17.62
C ARG A 250 10.73 0.77 17.49
N ARG A 251 11.35 1.19 16.37
CA ARG A 251 11.61 2.60 16.06
C ARG A 251 10.30 3.40 15.92
N SER A 252 9.26 2.82 15.33
CA SER A 252 7.94 3.43 15.20
C SER A 252 7.28 3.62 16.57
N ALA A 253 7.38 2.62 17.46
CA ALA A 253 6.89 2.72 18.83
C ALA A 253 7.64 3.78 19.64
N VAL A 254 8.97 3.86 19.51
CA VAL A 254 9.78 4.92 20.13
C VAL A 254 9.39 6.31 19.60
N ALA A 255 9.19 6.45 18.29
CA ALA A 255 8.74 7.70 17.67
C ALA A 255 7.35 8.14 18.17
N LEU A 256 6.44 7.19 18.39
CA LEU A 256 5.13 7.44 18.96
C LEU A 256 5.24 7.92 20.42
N LEU A 257 6.05 7.26 21.24
CA LEU A 257 6.29 7.69 22.63
C LEU A 257 6.88 9.10 22.68
N TRP A 258 7.82 9.42 21.78
CA TRP A 258 8.35 10.77 21.62
C TRP A 258 7.28 11.79 21.23
N GLN A 259 6.42 11.47 20.25
CA GLN A 259 5.35 12.38 19.81
C GLN A 259 4.38 12.70 20.96
N VAL A 260 4.08 11.72 21.82
CA VAL A 260 3.07 11.86 22.89
C VAL A 260 3.64 12.51 24.15
N PHE A 261 4.88 12.19 24.51
CA PHE A 261 5.48 12.57 25.81
C PHE A 261 6.75 13.42 25.70
N GLY A 262 7.24 13.69 24.49
CA GLY A 262 8.52 14.39 24.28
C GLY A 262 9.68 13.66 24.96
N ASP A 263 10.53 14.41 25.65
CA ASP A 263 11.67 13.87 26.40
C ASP A 263 11.27 12.90 27.51
N ALA A 264 10.08 13.08 28.10
CA ALA A 264 9.59 12.14 29.13
C ALA A 264 9.29 10.74 28.56
N GLY A 265 9.15 10.61 27.23
CA GLY A 265 8.95 9.34 26.56
C GLY A 265 10.12 8.37 26.74
N GLU A 266 11.35 8.87 26.94
CA GLU A 266 12.55 8.03 27.11
C GLU A 266 12.48 7.19 28.39
N ASN A 267 11.88 7.76 29.43
CA ASN A 267 11.72 7.17 30.76
C ASN A 267 10.34 6.54 30.96
N HIS A 268 9.52 6.46 29.90
CA HIS A 268 8.22 5.80 29.98
C HIS A 268 8.42 4.29 30.22
N PRO A 269 7.65 3.63 31.12
CA PRO A 269 7.84 2.19 31.41
C PRO A 269 7.83 1.30 30.16
N LEU A 270 6.97 1.63 29.19
CA LEU A 270 6.91 0.90 27.93
C LEU A 270 8.14 1.11 27.05
N ALA A 271 8.82 2.26 27.12
CA ALA A 271 10.07 2.50 26.39
C ALA A 271 11.17 1.53 26.82
N HIS A 272 11.27 1.27 28.13
CA HIS A 272 12.19 0.28 28.70
C HIS A 272 11.84 -1.15 28.29
N THR A 273 10.55 -1.45 28.08
CA THR A 273 10.10 -2.78 27.67
C THR A 273 10.41 -3.04 26.19
N ILE A 274 10.06 -2.09 25.31
CA ILE A 274 10.24 -2.26 23.86
C ILE A 274 11.70 -2.09 23.44
N MET A 275 12.47 -1.25 24.15
CA MET A 275 13.87 -0.95 23.86
C MET A 275 14.69 -1.06 25.15
N PRO A 276 15.02 -2.28 25.60
CA PRO A 276 15.67 -2.50 26.89
C PRO A 276 17.09 -1.95 26.95
N ASP A 277 17.85 -1.97 25.83
CA ASP A 277 19.18 -1.37 25.77
C ASP A 277 19.11 0.15 25.99
N PRO A 278 19.68 0.66 27.10
CA PRO A 278 19.64 2.09 27.40
C PRO A 278 20.41 2.95 26.39
N HIS A 279 21.51 2.45 25.81
CA HIS A 279 22.33 3.24 24.88
C HIS A 279 21.61 3.43 23.55
N LEU A 280 21.03 2.36 23.01
CA LEU A 280 20.22 2.42 21.80
C LEU A 280 18.99 3.31 22.02
N ARG A 281 18.27 3.12 23.13
CA ARG A 281 17.11 3.96 23.48
C ARG A 281 17.49 5.45 23.53
N GLN A 282 18.53 5.81 24.28
CA GLN A 282 18.99 7.19 24.40
C GLN A 282 19.40 7.78 23.03
N THR A 283 20.05 6.98 22.18
CA THR A 283 20.48 7.39 20.84
C THR A 283 19.27 7.71 19.96
N LEU A 284 18.24 6.86 19.95
CA LEU A 284 17.03 7.10 19.16
C LEU A 284 16.28 8.36 19.62
N PHE A 285 16.15 8.56 20.93
CA PHE A 285 15.55 9.79 21.47
C PHE A 285 16.38 11.04 21.13
N LEU A 286 17.71 10.94 21.17
CA LEU A 286 18.61 12.02 20.77
C LEU A 286 18.48 12.36 19.26
N MET A 287 18.40 11.35 18.39
CA MET A 287 18.15 11.53 16.96
C MET A 287 16.89 12.36 16.72
N MET A 288 15.78 12.01 17.39
CA MET A 288 14.50 12.73 17.25
C MET A 288 14.55 14.14 17.85
N ARG A 289 15.22 14.33 18.98
CA ARG A 289 15.44 15.63 19.62
C ARG A 289 16.21 16.58 18.70
N ARG A 290 17.22 16.07 18.00
CA ARG A 290 18.06 16.82 17.05
C ARG A 290 17.52 16.84 15.62
N ASN A 291 16.43 16.13 15.36
CA ASN A 291 15.93 15.86 14.01
C ASN A 291 17.01 15.36 13.04
N TRP A 292 17.90 14.51 13.52
CA TRP A 292 19.02 13.96 12.76
C TRP A 292 18.68 12.54 12.32
N GLN A 293 18.88 12.22 11.03
CA GLN A 293 18.56 10.90 10.45
C GLN A 293 17.11 10.47 10.75
N CYS A 294 16.21 11.44 10.79
CA CYS A 294 14.78 11.25 11.01
C CYS A 294 14.02 11.62 9.74
N VAL A 295 13.12 10.73 9.32
CA VAL A 295 12.18 11.02 8.23
C VAL A 295 10.84 11.42 8.85
N THR A 296 10.28 12.54 8.41
CA THR A 296 8.93 12.92 8.77
C THR A 296 7.95 12.04 8.00
N SER A 297 7.09 11.30 8.70
CA SER A 297 6.13 10.40 8.08
C SER A 297 4.76 10.44 8.73
N SER A 298 3.73 10.55 7.90
CA SER A 298 2.31 10.43 8.25
C SER A 298 1.78 9.02 7.97
N SER A 299 2.65 8.01 7.90
CA SER A 299 2.27 6.63 7.61
C SER A 299 1.33 6.05 8.67
N MET A 300 0.16 5.61 8.21
CA MET A 300 -0.76 4.84 9.04
C MET A 300 -0.19 3.45 9.34
N GLY A 301 0.49 2.81 8.39
CA GLY A 301 1.17 1.52 8.63
C GLY A 301 2.16 1.58 9.80
N ARG A 302 2.91 2.69 9.95
CA ARG A 302 3.84 2.87 11.08
C ARG A 302 3.12 3.06 12.43
N LEU A 303 1.91 3.59 12.45
CA LEU A 303 1.08 3.64 13.66
C LEU A 303 0.64 2.25 14.11
N PHE A 304 0.23 1.39 13.16
CA PHE A 304 -0.12 -0.01 13.44
C PHE A 304 1.09 -0.78 13.96
N ASP A 305 2.24 -0.65 13.30
CA ASP A 305 3.50 -1.24 13.75
C ASP A 305 3.84 -0.79 15.19
N ALA A 306 3.71 0.51 15.49
CA ALA A 306 4.01 1.05 16.80
C ALA A 306 3.13 0.44 17.90
N LEU A 307 1.82 0.34 17.67
CA LEU A 307 0.91 -0.25 18.66
C LEU A 307 1.15 -1.75 18.83
N ALA A 308 1.37 -2.49 17.74
CA ALA A 308 1.68 -3.92 17.80
C ALA A 308 2.92 -4.22 18.65
N VAL A 309 3.96 -3.38 18.54
CA VAL A 309 5.15 -3.44 19.41
C VAL A 309 4.81 -3.15 20.86
N LEU A 310 4.07 -2.07 21.10
CA LEU A 310 3.72 -1.67 22.46
C LEU A 310 2.91 -2.77 23.15
N LEU A 311 1.99 -3.43 22.44
CA LEU A 311 1.20 -4.56 22.93
C LEU A 311 1.96 -5.91 22.96
N ASN A 312 3.25 -5.93 22.60
CA ASN A 312 4.08 -7.13 22.53
C ASN A 312 3.51 -8.22 21.61
N LEU A 313 2.82 -7.83 20.53
CA LEU A 313 2.29 -8.74 19.51
C LEU A 313 3.32 -9.04 18.42
N CYS A 314 4.17 -8.07 18.11
CA CYS A 314 5.25 -8.20 17.12
C CYS A 314 6.35 -7.19 17.43
N THR A 315 7.62 -7.58 17.32
CA THR A 315 8.77 -6.68 17.55
C THR A 315 9.64 -6.44 16.32
N TYR A 316 9.42 -7.23 15.26
CA TYR A 316 10.16 -7.17 14.00
C TYR A 316 9.29 -7.72 12.86
N ASN A 317 9.18 -6.99 11.76
CA ASN A 317 8.49 -7.47 10.56
C ASN A 317 9.43 -8.37 9.74
N ARG A 318 9.16 -9.68 9.74
CA ARG A 318 9.84 -10.70 8.91
C ARG A 318 9.36 -10.66 7.47
N TYR A 319 8.10 -10.29 7.30
CA TYR A 319 7.47 -9.98 6.01
C TYR A 319 6.63 -8.72 6.15
N GLU A 320 6.22 -8.17 5.00
CA GLU A 320 5.51 -6.91 4.97
C GLU A 320 4.16 -6.98 5.71
N ALA A 321 3.88 -5.97 6.54
CA ALA A 321 2.65 -5.82 7.32
C ALA A 321 2.38 -6.89 8.39
N GLU A 322 3.37 -7.72 8.76
CA GLU A 322 3.23 -8.75 9.81
C GLU A 322 2.65 -8.20 11.12
N ALA A 323 3.19 -7.09 11.63
CA ALA A 323 2.72 -6.48 12.86
C ALA A 323 1.29 -5.92 12.74
N ALA A 324 0.95 -5.33 11.61
CA ALA A 324 -0.41 -4.83 11.34
C ALA A 324 -1.43 -5.97 11.28
N MET A 325 -1.08 -7.10 10.65
CA MET A 325 -1.91 -8.31 10.62
C MET A 325 -2.07 -8.95 12.00
N ALA A 326 -1.01 -8.98 12.80
CA ALA A 326 -1.08 -9.48 14.19
C ALA A 326 -2.01 -8.61 15.05
N LEU A 327 -1.95 -7.29 14.87
CA LEU A 327 -2.83 -6.34 15.54
C LEU A 327 -4.30 -6.53 15.12
N GLU A 328 -4.56 -6.69 13.83
CA GLU A 328 -5.90 -7.00 13.29
C GLU A 328 -6.48 -8.28 13.89
N LYS A 329 -5.69 -9.37 13.90
CA LYS A 329 -6.08 -10.64 14.50
C LYS A 329 -6.45 -10.46 15.97
N ALA A 330 -5.64 -9.72 16.72
CA ALA A 330 -5.93 -9.43 18.13
C ALA A 330 -7.24 -8.66 18.30
N ALA A 331 -7.56 -7.70 17.41
CA ALA A 331 -8.83 -6.98 17.47
C ALA A 331 -10.05 -7.92 17.28
N LEU A 332 -9.95 -8.90 16.37
CA LEU A 332 -11.01 -9.90 16.13
C LEU A 332 -11.23 -10.85 17.33
N GLU A 333 -10.21 -11.06 18.15
CA GLU A 333 -10.28 -11.89 19.37
C GLU A 333 -10.90 -11.15 20.57
N ALA A 334 -11.19 -9.86 20.46
CA ALA A 334 -11.77 -9.09 21.55
C ALA A 334 -13.19 -9.56 21.88
N MET A 335 -13.45 -9.89 23.15
CA MET A 335 -14.75 -10.36 23.62
C MET A 335 -15.81 -9.24 23.71
N ASP A 336 -15.36 -8.00 23.96
CA ASP A 336 -16.21 -6.82 24.11
C ASP A 336 -15.70 -5.69 23.22
N GLY A 337 -16.60 -5.14 22.39
CA GLY A 337 -16.38 -3.87 21.69
C GLY A 337 -16.91 -2.71 22.52
N ALA A 338 -16.08 -1.69 22.77
CA ALA A 338 -16.56 -0.43 23.33
C ALA A 338 -16.72 0.60 22.21
N PRO A 339 -17.81 1.38 22.18
CA PRO A 339 -18.02 2.39 21.15
C PRO A 339 -16.95 3.47 21.20
N ALA A 340 -16.60 4.01 20.03
CA ALA A 340 -15.70 5.17 19.97
C ALA A 340 -16.26 6.38 20.73
N THR A 341 -15.35 7.17 21.30
CA THR A 341 -15.66 8.47 21.94
C THR A 341 -14.93 9.61 21.24
N ASP A 342 -15.64 10.71 20.94
CA ASP A 342 -15.11 11.84 20.16
C ASP A 342 -14.04 12.67 20.89
N THR A 343 -13.71 12.32 22.14
CA THR A 343 -12.74 13.05 22.96
C THR A 343 -11.30 12.58 22.80
N LEU A 344 -11.05 11.53 22.00
CA LEU A 344 -9.73 10.89 21.89
C LEU A 344 -8.89 11.33 20.69
N TRP A 345 -9.33 12.32 19.92
CA TRP A 345 -8.55 12.90 18.83
C TRP A 345 -8.85 14.39 18.67
N GLN A 346 -7.96 15.08 17.98
CA GLN A 346 -8.10 16.50 17.66
C GLN A 346 -7.68 16.75 16.23
N THR A 347 -8.28 17.75 15.59
CA THR A 347 -7.89 18.19 14.24
C THR A 347 -7.46 19.65 14.31
N CYS A 348 -6.23 19.94 13.92
CA CYS A 348 -5.70 21.31 13.85
C CYS A 348 -5.07 21.55 12.47
N PRO A 349 -5.38 22.66 11.77
CA PRO A 349 -4.68 23.00 10.54
C PRO A 349 -3.17 23.20 10.78
N ASN A 350 -2.34 22.72 9.87
CA ASN A 350 -0.92 23.06 9.83
C ASN A 350 -0.69 24.43 9.16
N GLU A 351 0.57 24.84 9.00
CA GLU A 351 0.96 26.11 8.38
C GLU A 351 0.45 26.28 6.94
N ASP A 352 0.27 25.17 6.21
CA ASP A 352 -0.27 25.15 4.84
C ASP A 352 -1.82 25.09 4.78
N GLY A 353 -2.49 25.14 5.94
CA GLY A 353 -3.94 25.04 6.04
C GLY A 353 -4.50 23.62 5.83
N ILE A 354 -3.65 22.59 5.89
CA ILE A 354 -4.02 21.18 5.82
C ILE A 354 -4.42 20.70 7.22
N ASP A 355 -5.60 20.10 7.36
CA ASP A 355 -6.06 19.59 8.65
C ASP A 355 -5.17 18.42 9.13
N THR A 356 -4.58 18.56 10.31
CA THR A 356 -3.72 17.51 10.89
C THR A 356 -4.48 16.75 11.98
N LEU A 357 -4.66 15.45 11.79
CA LEU A 357 -5.31 14.55 12.74
C LEU A 357 -4.31 14.12 13.82
N ASN A 358 -4.47 14.67 15.01
CA ASN A 358 -3.67 14.37 16.18
C ASN A 358 -4.34 13.30 17.06
N LEU A 359 -3.69 12.14 17.14
CA LEU A 359 -4.12 10.99 17.93
C LEU A 359 -3.43 10.90 19.29
N ALA A 360 -2.67 11.91 19.72
CA ALA A 360 -2.01 11.90 21.04
C ALA A 360 -2.96 11.62 22.23
N PRO A 361 -4.22 12.13 22.26
CA PRO A 361 -5.16 11.77 23.33
C PRO A 361 -5.51 10.27 23.31
N LEU A 362 -5.77 9.69 22.13
CA LEU A 362 -5.99 8.25 21.96
C LEU A 362 -4.77 7.45 22.45
N TRP A 363 -3.57 7.85 22.07
CA TRP A 363 -2.36 7.15 22.51
C TRP A 363 -2.20 7.16 24.02
N ARG A 364 -2.41 8.30 24.69
CA ARG A 364 -2.37 8.36 26.16
C ARG A 364 -3.39 7.43 26.79
N PHE A 365 -4.61 7.39 26.24
CA PHE A 365 -5.65 6.48 26.70
C PHE A 365 -5.25 5.01 26.55
N LEU A 366 -4.83 4.57 25.35
CA LEU A 366 -4.46 3.18 25.08
C LEU A 366 -3.26 2.73 25.92
N LEU A 367 -2.24 3.58 26.06
CA LEU A 367 -1.07 3.25 26.88
C LEU A 367 -1.40 3.16 28.37
N GLN A 368 -2.35 3.99 28.85
CA GLN A 368 -2.84 3.87 30.22
C GLN A 368 -3.63 2.56 30.42
N GLN A 369 -4.44 2.14 29.44
CA GLN A 369 -5.11 0.83 29.49
C GLN A 369 -4.10 -0.32 29.55
N GLN A 370 -3.04 -0.25 28.75
CA GLN A 370 -1.97 -1.23 28.78
C GLN A 370 -1.30 -1.31 30.16
N LEU A 371 -0.97 -0.17 30.77
CA LEU A 371 -0.37 -0.13 32.10
C LEU A 371 -1.31 -0.64 33.21
N ARG A 372 -2.62 -0.63 32.99
CA ARG A 372 -3.63 -1.21 33.89
C ARG A 372 -3.83 -2.72 33.68
N GLY A 373 -3.14 -3.32 32.74
CA GLY A 373 -3.25 -4.75 32.43
C GLY A 373 -4.44 -5.11 31.53
N THR A 374 -5.03 -4.15 30.82
CA THR A 374 -6.08 -4.45 29.84
C THR A 374 -5.51 -5.36 28.74
N PRO A 375 -6.22 -6.45 28.35
CA PRO A 375 -5.73 -7.38 27.34
C PRO A 375 -5.45 -6.71 25.98
N ALA A 376 -4.40 -7.17 25.29
CA ALA A 376 -4.04 -6.68 23.96
C ALA A 376 -5.18 -6.76 22.93
N PRO A 377 -6.01 -7.82 22.89
CA PRO A 377 -7.19 -7.85 22.02
C PRO A 377 -8.12 -6.64 22.20
N THR A 378 -8.47 -6.31 23.45
CA THR A 378 -9.35 -5.18 23.77
C THR A 378 -8.72 -3.84 23.37
N ILE A 379 -7.42 -3.64 23.64
CA ILE A 379 -6.73 -2.40 23.25
C ILE A 379 -6.66 -2.28 21.72
N SER A 380 -6.42 -3.39 21.02
CA SER A 380 -6.42 -3.41 19.56
C SER A 380 -7.79 -3.04 18.99
N ALA A 381 -8.87 -3.62 19.50
CA ALA A 381 -10.23 -3.28 19.08
C ALA A 381 -10.55 -1.79 19.32
N LEU A 382 -10.18 -1.26 20.51
CA LEU A 382 -10.35 0.16 20.83
C LEU A 382 -9.59 1.07 19.86
N PHE A 383 -8.36 0.70 19.49
CA PHE A 383 -7.56 1.47 18.52
C PHE A 383 -8.23 1.54 17.16
N HIS A 384 -8.63 0.40 16.59
CA HIS A 384 -9.26 0.36 15.26
C HIS A 384 -10.56 1.18 15.23
N GLU A 385 -11.39 1.04 16.27
CA GLU A 385 -12.68 1.70 16.38
C GLU A 385 -12.54 3.24 16.51
N HIS A 386 -11.61 3.71 17.35
CA HIS A 386 -11.37 5.16 17.50
C HIS A 386 -10.64 5.76 16.29
N LEU A 387 -9.75 5.00 15.64
CA LEU A 387 -9.11 5.44 14.39
C LEU A 387 -10.15 5.60 13.27
N ALA A 388 -11.07 4.66 13.14
CA ALA A 388 -12.17 4.73 12.17
C ALA A 388 -13.09 5.93 12.46
N ALA A 389 -13.44 6.16 13.73
CA ALA A 389 -14.26 7.32 14.13
C ALA A 389 -13.57 8.65 13.85
N ALA A 390 -12.26 8.73 14.11
CA ALA A 390 -11.47 9.94 13.85
C ALA A 390 -11.43 10.28 12.35
N TRP A 391 -11.18 9.30 11.49
CA TRP A 391 -11.21 9.50 10.04
C TRP A 391 -12.60 9.77 9.49
N ASP A 392 -13.63 9.12 10.02
CA ASP A 392 -15.03 9.41 9.68
C ASP A 392 -15.35 10.90 9.89
N ALA A 393 -14.99 11.47 11.04
CA ALA A 393 -15.21 12.88 11.34
C ALA A 393 -14.46 13.81 10.35
N VAL A 394 -13.19 13.51 10.06
CA VAL A 394 -12.38 14.30 9.11
C VAL A 394 -12.96 14.25 7.69
N VAL A 395 -13.26 13.05 7.20
CA VAL A 395 -13.83 12.86 5.86
C VAL A 395 -15.19 13.55 5.74
N ALA A 396 -16.07 13.40 6.74
CA ALA A 396 -17.38 14.04 6.75
C ALA A 396 -17.30 15.57 6.68
N LYS A 397 -16.39 16.17 7.47
CA LYS A 397 -16.13 17.62 7.44
C LYS A 397 -15.74 18.09 6.03
N HIS A 398 -14.83 17.38 5.37
CA HIS A 398 -14.37 17.76 4.03
C HIS A 398 -15.38 17.44 2.93
N ALA A 399 -16.19 16.39 3.09
CA ALA A 399 -17.31 16.08 2.18
C ALA A 399 -18.32 17.24 2.18
N GLN A 400 -18.71 17.71 3.37
CA GLN A 400 -19.60 18.85 3.52
C GLN A 400 -19.00 20.14 2.93
N LYS A 401 -17.73 20.44 3.22
CA LYS A 401 -17.05 21.65 2.73
C LYS A 401 -16.87 21.67 1.21
N SER A 402 -16.62 20.51 0.60
CA SER A 402 -16.32 20.40 -0.84
C SER A 402 -17.54 20.11 -1.70
N GLY A 403 -18.66 19.68 -1.11
CA GLY A 403 -19.85 19.20 -1.82
C GLY A 403 -19.66 17.84 -2.50
N VAL A 404 -18.57 17.12 -2.21
CA VAL A 404 -18.27 15.81 -2.79
C VAL A 404 -18.79 14.71 -1.88
N ASN A 405 -19.61 13.81 -2.44
CA ASN A 405 -20.26 12.71 -1.71
C ASN A 405 -19.64 11.32 -1.97
N VAL A 406 -18.65 11.24 -2.88
CA VAL A 406 -17.94 9.99 -3.19
C VAL A 406 -16.63 9.94 -2.44
N VAL A 407 -16.39 8.83 -1.73
CA VAL A 407 -15.17 8.58 -0.95
C VAL A 407 -14.51 7.29 -1.43
N ALA A 408 -13.29 7.39 -1.94
CA ALA A 408 -12.42 6.27 -2.27
C ALA A 408 -11.54 5.89 -1.07
N LEU A 409 -11.45 4.59 -0.77
CA LEU A 409 -10.58 4.02 0.26
C LEU A 409 -9.50 3.16 -0.41
N SER A 410 -8.22 3.51 -0.25
CA SER A 410 -7.10 2.85 -0.94
C SER A 410 -5.78 2.96 -0.17
N GLY A 411 -4.76 2.20 -0.55
CA GLY A 411 -3.51 2.01 0.20
C GLY A 411 -3.51 0.71 1.01
N GLY A 412 -2.33 0.17 1.30
CA GLY A 412 -2.17 -1.18 1.83
C GLY A 412 -2.87 -1.45 3.17
N VAL A 413 -3.11 -0.42 3.99
CA VAL A 413 -3.80 -0.57 5.28
C VAL A 413 -5.27 -0.95 5.09
N PHE A 414 -5.90 -0.66 3.95
CA PHE A 414 -7.29 -1.10 3.69
C PHE A 414 -7.43 -2.59 3.37
N ALA A 415 -6.34 -3.36 3.40
CA ALA A 415 -6.40 -4.81 3.53
C ALA A 415 -6.87 -5.26 4.94
N ASN A 416 -6.72 -4.41 5.95
CA ASN A 416 -7.24 -4.64 7.31
C ASN A 416 -8.75 -4.45 7.31
N GLN A 417 -9.49 -5.55 7.49
CA GLN A 417 -10.95 -5.57 7.42
C GLN A 417 -11.59 -4.89 8.63
N VAL A 418 -11.02 -5.05 9.83
CA VAL A 418 -11.55 -4.42 11.03
C VAL A 418 -11.65 -2.90 10.86
N PHE A 419 -10.57 -2.27 10.41
CA PHE A 419 -10.55 -0.82 10.16
C PHE A 419 -11.37 -0.44 8.92
N ALA A 420 -11.20 -1.15 7.80
CA ALA A 420 -11.84 -0.81 6.55
C ALA A 420 -13.38 -0.90 6.63
N GLU A 421 -13.92 -1.93 7.29
CA GLU A 421 -15.36 -2.09 7.49
C GLU A 421 -15.92 -1.08 8.47
N ALA A 422 -15.26 -0.87 9.62
CA ALA A 422 -15.70 0.11 10.61
C ALA A 422 -15.80 1.51 9.99
N LEU A 423 -14.79 1.93 9.21
CA LEU A 423 -14.82 3.21 8.53
C LEU A 423 -15.87 3.27 7.42
N ALA A 424 -15.94 2.26 6.55
CA ALA A 424 -16.89 2.23 5.44
C ALA A 424 -18.34 2.31 5.94
N GLN A 425 -18.69 1.56 6.98
CA GLN A 425 -20.02 1.60 7.59
C GLN A 425 -20.36 2.98 8.16
N ARG A 426 -19.41 3.62 8.85
CA ARG A 426 -19.59 4.98 9.41
C ARG A 426 -19.86 6.01 8.31
N LEU A 427 -19.04 6.01 7.26
CA LEU A 427 -19.19 6.90 6.11
C LEU A 427 -20.52 6.66 5.36
N SER A 428 -20.89 5.40 5.14
CA SER A 428 -22.16 5.05 4.49
C SER A 428 -23.38 5.48 5.31
N ARG A 429 -23.34 5.37 6.65
CA ARG A 429 -24.41 5.89 7.53
C ARG A 429 -24.59 7.41 7.43
N ARG A 430 -23.55 8.14 7.00
CA ARG A 430 -23.64 9.59 6.69
C ARG A 430 -24.17 9.88 5.28
N GLY A 431 -24.53 8.86 4.51
CA GLY A 431 -25.00 9.01 3.12
C GLY A 431 -23.88 9.20 2.10
N LEU A 432 -22.62 8.95 2.45
CA LEU A 432 -21.49 9.00 1.51
C LEU A 432 -21.42 7.70 0.70
N ARG A 433 -21.14 7.81 -0.59
CA ARG A 433 -20.88 6.67 -1.47
C ARG A 433 -19.43 6.24 -1.32
N VAL A 434 -19.20 5.12 -0.66
CA VAL A 434 -17.86 4.59 -0.39
C VAL A 434 -17.45 3.63 -1.52
N LEU A 435 -16.29 3.85 -2.11
CA LEU A 435 -15.68 2.99 -3.12
C LEU A 435 -14.47 2.26 -2.52
N ARG A 436 -14.51 0.93 -2.56
CA ARG A 436 -13.43 0.03 -2.15
C ARG A 436 -12.98 -0.79 -3.36
N HIS A 437 -11.74 -1.25 -3.32
CA HIS A 437 -11.16 -2.11 -4.35
C HIS A 437 -11.93 -3.43 -4.53
N ARG A 438 -12.07 -3.89 -5.78
CA ARG A 438 -12.74 -5.15 -6.15
C ARG A 438 -12.05 -5.90 -7.30
N LEU A 439 -11.26 -5.23 -8.14
CA LEU A 439 -10.55 -5.85 -9.28
C LEU A 439 -9.04 -5.86 -9.08
N VAL A 440 -8.46 -4.80 -8.52
CA VAL A 440 -7.03 -4.72 -8.18
C VAL A 440 -6.85 -4.64 -6.67
N PRO A 441 -5.66 -4.97 -6.13
CA PRO A 441 -5.43 -4.86 -4.70
C PRO A 441 -5.31 -3.38 -4.25
N PRO A 442 -5.66 -3.07 -2.99
CA PRO A 442 -5.51 -1.72 -2.43
C PRO A 442 -4.04 -1.32 -2.20
N ASN A 443 -3.14 -2.30 -2.11
CA ASN A 443 -1.69 -2.10 -2.01
C ASN A 443 -1.04 -1.78 -3.37
N ASP A 444 0.29 -1.65 -3.41
CA ASP A 444 1.08 -1.28 -4.59
C ASP A 444 0.84 -2.14 -5.83
N GLY A 445 0.31 -3.35 -5.68
CA GLY A 445 -0.08 -4.21 -6.80
C GLY A 445 -1.20 -3.61 -7.68
N GLY A 446 -1.96 -2.63 -7.18
CA GLY A 446 -2.95 -1.87 -7.93
C GLY A 446 -2.45 -0.52 -8.46
N LEU A 447 -1.25 -0.08 -8.06
CA LEU A 447 -0.75 1.27 -8.31
C LEU A 447 -0.61 1.59 -9.81
N SER A 448 -0.16 0.62 -10.60
CA SER A 448 0.05 0.79 -12.05
C SER A 448 -1.27 1.08 -12.80
N LEU A 449 -2.40 0.56 -12.33
CA LEU A 449 -3.71 0.87 -12.92
C LEU A 449 -4.05 2.36 -12.74
N GLY A 450 -3.84 2.89 -11.53
CA GLY A 450 -4.08 4.29 -11.23
C GLY A 450 -3.15 5.21 -12.01
N GLN A 451 -1.87 4.87 -12.09
CA GLN A 451 -0.89 5.59 -12.93
C GLN A 451 -1.32 5.62 -14.40
N ALA A 452 -1.76 4.49 -14.94
CA ALA A 452 -2.24 4.37 -16.32
C ALA A 452 -3.45 5.26 -16.58
N PHE A 453 -4.45 5.23 -15.68
CA PHE A 453 -5.65 6.05 -15.80
C PHE A 453 -5.32 7.55 -15.76
N LEU A 454 -4.46 7.98 -14.83
CA LEU A 454 -4.07 9.39 -14.71
C LEU A 454 -3.25 9.88 -15.91
N ALA A 455 -2.25 9.12 -16.35
CA ALA A 455 -1.42 9.51 -17.50
C ALA A 455 -2.25 9.59 -18.79
N ALA A 456 -3.14 8.62 -19.03
CA ALA A 456 -4.08 8.69 -20.15
C ALA A 456 -5.02 9.90 -20.05
N SER A 457 -5.56 10.20 -18.86
CA SER A 457 -6.42 11.38 -18.64
C SER A 457 -5.68 12.69 -18.90
N LEU A 458 -4.42 12.79 -18.47
CA LEU A 458 -3.57 13.96 -18.72
C LEU A 458 -3.18 14.10 -20.20
N MET A 459 -3.06 12.99 -20.93
CA MET A 459 -2.79 13.00 -22.36
C MET A 459 -4.04 13.34 -23.20
N ALA A 460 -5.22 12.91 -22.75
CA ALA A 460 -6.50 13.18 -23.42
C ALA A 460 -6.91 14.66 -23.38
N GLN A 461 -6.31 15.46 -22.49
CA GLN A 461 -6.55 16.91 -22.43
C GLN A 461 -6.06 17.58 -23.73
N PRO A 462 -6.89 18.40 -24.41
CA PRO A 462 -6.39 19.28 -25.46
C PRO A 462 -5.35 20.22 -24.83
N GLY A 463 -4.10 20.13 -25.27
CA GLY A 463 -3.01 20.92 -24.69
C GLY A 463 -3.29 22.43 -24.75
N PRO A 464 -2.76 23.23 -23.81
CA PRO A 464 -2.77 24.68 -23.96
C PRO A 464 -2.01 25.06 -25.23
N GLN A 465 -2.62 25.89 -26.09
CA GLN A 465 -1.93 26.53 -27.20
C GLN A 465 -0.67 27.23 -26.67
N ASN A 466 0.50 26.86 -27.21
CA ASN A 466 1.79 27.55 -27.10
C ASN A 466 2.04 28.32 -25.78
N GLN A 467 2.57 27.63 -24.78
CA GLN A 467 3.50 28.27 -23.85
C GLN A 467 4.79 27.44 -23.82
N THR A 468 5.87 28.08 -24.27
CA THR A 468 7.25 27.61 -24.26
C THR A 468 7.64 27.01 -22.91
N PRO A 469 8.38 25.89 -22.87
CA PRO A 469 8.79 25.27 -21.62
C PRO A 469 9.74 26.19 -20.85
N LYS A 470 9.35 26.61 -19.65
CA LYS A 470 10.33 27.03 -18.65
C LYS A 470 11.02 25.76 -18.14
N GLU A 471 12.33 25.72 -18.36
CA GLU A 471 13.24 24.69 -17.88
C GLU A 471 12.99 24.38 -16.40
N CYS A 472 12.59 23.14 -16.11
CA CYS A 472 12.56 22.61 -14.76
C CYS A 472 13.98 22.18 -14.42
N ALA A 473 14.71 23.06 -13.72
CA ALA A 473 16.05 22.80 -13.23
C ALA A 473 16.02 21.86 -12.02
N LEU A 474 15.92 20.55 -12.26
CA LEU A 474 16.29 19.49 -11.32
C LEU A 474 16.81 18.29 -12.13
N CYS A 475 17.98 18.48 -12.73
CA CYS A 475 18.85 17.42 -13.26
C CYS A 475 20.29 17.83 -12.96
N VAL A 476 20.76 17.53 -11.75
CA VAL A 476 22.16 17.24 -11.41
C VAL A 476 22.14 16.15 -10.36
#